data_AF-A0A0A1X008-F1
#
_entry.id   AF-A0A0A1X008-F1
#
_cell.length_a   1.000
_cell.length_b   1.000
_cell.length_c   1.000
_cell.angle_alpha   90.00
_cell.angle_beta   90.00
_cell.angle_gamma   90.00
#
_symmetry.space_group_name_H-M   'P 1'
#
loop_
_entity.id
_entity.type
_entity.pdbx_description
1 polymer ?
#
loop_
_entity_poly.entity_id
_entity_poly.type
_entity_poly.pdbx_seq_one_letter_code
_entity_poly.pdbx_strand_id
1 'polypeptide(L)'
;MLFRAEPGLCGLRNIGNTCFMNSVIQCLSHTSELTKFLRTHNGTRSTSSKDQQILQEFAKLIREMWTSSVHSVTPMDLKRAFSSKHRMYSDYNQQDAQEFLRFFLDSLHSALNTGVKGEHLKIDDNLSDNKKADLTWEWYSRHENSLIRDLFVGQLKSTLRCTTCGNTSVTFDPFWDLSVSLPSSSRCKLESCLDLFIRE
;
A
#
# COMPACT_ATOMS: atom_id res chain seq x y z
N MET A 1 28.85 -26.54 -11.39
CA MET A 1 28.67 -25.24 -10.71
C MET A 1 27.18 -25.08 -10.45
N LEU A 2 26.71 -25.30 -9.23
CA LEU A 2 25.31 -25.02 -8.88
C LEU A 2 25.21 -23.50 -8.70
N PHE A 3 24.51 -22.82 -9.61
CA PHE A 3 24.17 -21.41 -9.45
C PHE A 3 23.33 -21.28 -8.18
N ARG A 4 23.94 -20.78 -7.09
CA ARG A 4 23.17 -20.40 -5.91
C ARG A 4 22.28 -19.23 -6.33
N ALA A 5 20.97 -19.34 -6.12
CA ALA A 5 20.08 -18.21 -6.31
C ALA A 5 20.53 -17.06 -5.39
N GLU A 6 20.67 -15.86 -5.95
CA GLU A 6 20.99 -14.67 -5.14
C GLU A 6 19.75 -14.26 -4.34
N PRO A 7 19.91 -13.77 -3.09
CA PRO A 7 18.79 -13.32 -2.28
C PRO A 7 17.92 -12.30 -3.02
N GLY A 8 16.60 -12.54 -3.04
CA GLY A 8 15.64 -11.68 -3.74
C GLY A 8 15.43 -12.04 -5.23
N LEU A 9 16.37 -12.75 -5.87
CA LEU A 9 16.20 -13.28 -7.23
C LEU A 9 15.42 -14.61 -7.21
N CYS A 10 14.17 -14.53 -6.77
CA CYS A 10 13.29 -15.68 -6.58
C CYS A 10 11.94 -15.48 -7.27
N GLY A 11 11.53 -16.41 -8.13
CA GLY A 11 10.24 -16.39 -8.81
C GLY A 11 9.06 -16.80 -7.93
N LEU A 12 7.85 -16.39 -8.29
CA LEU A 12 6.62 -16.80 -7.61
C LEU A 12 5.81 -17.70 -8.53
N ARG A 13 5.46 -18.91 -8.07
CA ARG A 13 4.62 -19.83 -8.85
C ARG A 13 3.22 -19.23 -8.99
N ASN A 14 2.63 -19.34 -10.18
CA ASN A 14 1.24 -18.96 -10.42
C ASN A 14 0.32 -20.09 -9.93
N ILE A 15 -0.60 -19.76 -9.02
CA ILE A 15 -1.54 -20.68 -8.38
C ILE A 15 -2.97 -20.47 -8.94
N GLY A 16 -3.07 -20.31 -10.26
CA GLY A 16 -4.34 -20.05 -10.97
C GLY A 16 -4.68 -18.56 -11.08
N ASN A 17 -4.36 -17.94 -12.22
CA ASN A 17 -4.60 -16.51 -12.50
C ASN A 17 -4.10 -15.53 -11.42
N THR A 18 -3.07 -15.89 -10.65
CA THR A 18 -2.52 -15.08 -9.54
C THR A 18 -1.34 -14.20 -9.94
N CYS A 19 -1.15 -13.94 -11.25
CA CYS A 19 -0.04 -13.11 -11.72
C CYS A 19 -0.10 -11.67 -11.19
N PHE A 20 -1.29 -11.09 -11.03
CA PHE A 20 -1.51 -9.76 -10.43
C PHE A 20 -0.95 -9.68 -8.99
N MET A 21 -1.16 -10.73 -8.20
CA MET A 21 -0.64 -10.85 -6.84
C MET A 21 0.87 -11.02 -6.86
N ASN A 22 1.39 -11.88 -7.74
CA ASN A 22 2.82 -12.12 -7.87
C ASN A 22 3.57 -10.84 -8.27
N SER A 23 3.05 -10.04 -9.21
CA SER A 23 3.69 -8.78 -9.60
C SER A 23 3.77 -7.80 -8.44
N VAL A 24 2.70 -7.66 -7.64
CA VAL A 24 2.70 -6.76 -6.49
C VAL A 24 3.64 -7.25 -5.39
N ILE A 25 3.63 -8.55 -5.08
CA ILE A 25 4.55 -9.14 -4.09
C ILE A 25 6.00 -8.89 -4.51
N GLN A 26 6.35 -9.07 -5.79
CA GLN A 26 7.70 -8.80 -6.28
C GLN A 26 8.11 -7.33 -6.12
N CYS A 27 7.21 -6.39 -6.45
CA CYS A 27 7.47 -4.97 -6.25
C CYS A 27 7.71 -4.64 -4.76
N LEU A 28 6.82 -5.10 -3.88
CA LEU A 28 6.94 -4.84 -2.44
C LEU A 28 8.14 -5.54 -1.80
N SER A 29 8.49 -6.74 -2.27
CA SER A 29 9.68 -7.49 -1.88
C SER A 29 10.97 -6.73 -2.17
N HIS A 30 10.97 -5.84 -3.17
CA HIS A 30 12.11 -5.00 -3.52
C HIS A 30 12.03 -3.58 -2.93
N THR A 31 11.04 -3.30 -2.09
CA THR A 31 11.02 -2.09 -1.26
C THR A 31 11.96 -2.30 -0.06
N SER A 32 13.19 -1.78 -0.16
CA SER A 32 14.30 -2.01 0.78
C SER A 32 13.89 -1.97 2.27
N GLU A 33 13.27 -0.88 2.71
CA GLU A 33 12.95 -0.69 4.13
C GLU A 33 11.86 -1.65 4.62
N LEU A 34 10.85 -1.94 3.79
CA LEU A 34 9.81 -2.92 4.09
C LEU A 34 10.42 -4.32 4.22
N THR A 35 11.27 -4.72 3.27
CA THR A 35 11.91 -6.04 3.28
C THR A 35 12.87 -6.21 4.45
N LYS A 36 13.66 -5.19 4.78
CA LYS A 36 14.53 -5.21 5.98
C LYS A 36 13.70 -5.45 7.24
N PHE A 37 12.60 -4.73 7.40
CA PHE A 37 11.69 -4.91 8.52
C PHE A 37 11.12 -6.34 8.56
N LEU A 38 10.50 -6.80 7.47
CA LEU A 38 9.84 -8.12 7.40
C LEU A 38 10.79 -9.30 7.61
N ARG A 39 12.06 -9.17 7.21
CA ARG A 39 13.08 -10.20 7.46
C ARG A 39 13.39 -10.40 8.94
N THR A 40 13.25 -9.35 9.75
CA THR A 40 13.49 -9.38 11.21
C THR A 40 12.20 -9.51 12.03
N HIS A 41 11.04 -9.37 11.39
CA HIS A 41 9.76 -9.37 12.07
C HIS A 41 9.37 -10.78 12.51
N ASN A 42 9.62 -11.08 13.79
CA ASN A 42 9.11 -12.28 14.45
C ASN A 42 7.72 -11.93 14.96
N GLY A 43 6.66 -12.41 14.29
CA GLY A 43 5.26 -12.10 14.58
C GLY A 43 4.81 -12.49 15.98
N THR A 44 5.16 -11.67 16.98
CA THR A 44 5.05 -11.97 18.41
C THR A 44 3.78 -11.44 19.07
N ARG A 45 2.86 -10.84 18.33
CA ARG A 45 1.57 -10.43 18.88
C ARG A 45 0.55 -11.56 18.69
N SER A 46 0.10 -12.15 19.80
CA SER A 46 -0.91 -13.21 19.87
C SER A 46 -2.32 -12.72 19.52
N THR A 47 -2.45 -11.72 18.64
CA THR A 47 -3.73 -11.20 18.17
C THR A 47 -4.07 -11.92 16.87
N SER A 48 -5.09 -12.77 16.91
CA SER A 48 -5.53 -13.65 15.83
C SER A 48 -6.25 -12.95 14.68
N SER A 49 -6.04 -11.64 14.48
CA SER A 49 -6.74 -10.91 13.42
C SER A 49 -6.29 -11.39 12.03
N LYS A 50 -7.18 -11.31 11.05
CA LYS A 50 -6.85 -11.71 9.67
C LYS A 50 -5.69 -10.86 9.10
N ASP A 51 -5.58 -9.61 9.53
CA ASP A 51 -4.47 -8.71 9.14
C ASP A 51 -3.13 -9.16 9.69
N GLN A 52 -3.07 -9.60 10.96
CA GLN A 52 -1.86 -10.19 11.51
C GLN A 52 -1.46 -11.48 10.78
N GLN A 53 -2.43 -12.31 10.40
CA GLN A 53 -2.15 -13.52 9.61
C GLN A 53 -1.57 -13.18 8.24
N ILE A 54 -2.13 -12.19 7.54
CA ILE A 54 -1.60 -11.71 6.25
C ILE A 54 -0.16 -11.20 6.41
N LEU A 55 0.11 -10.35 7.41
CA LEU A 55 1.45 -9.85 7.71
C LEU A 55 2.44 -11.00 8.00
N GLN A 56 2.03 -11.98 8.80
CA GLN A 56 2.88 -13.12 9.17
C GLN A 56 3.23 -14.00 7.97
N GLU A 57 2.25 -14.34 7.14
CA GLU A 57 2.49 -15.12 5.92
C GLU A 57 3.33 -14.34 4.90
N PHE A 58 3.15 -13.02 4.82
CA PHE A 58 3.99 -12.18 3.98
C PHE A 58 5.44 -12.13 4.49
N ALA A 59 5.65 -11.96 5.80
CA ALA A 59 6.98 -11.98 6.40
C ALA A 59 7.68 -13.34 6.21
N LYS A 60 6.94 -14.45 6.30
CA LYS A 60 7.46 -15.80 5.99
C LYS A 60 7.89 -15.89 4.52
N LEU A 61 7.04 -15.46 3.59
CA LEU A 61 7.33 -15.46 2.16
C LEU A 61 8.57 -14.62 1.82
N ILE A 62 8.66 -13.40 2.36
CA ILE A 62 9.84 -12.54 2.18
C ILE A 62 11.10 -13.21 2.72
N ARG A 63 11.06 -13.82 3.91
CA ARG A 63 12.22 -14.57 4.42
C ARG A 63 12.60 -15.72 3.48
N GLU A 64 11.63 -16.47 2.96
CA GLU A 64 11.91 -17.55 2.02
C GLU A 64 12.58 -17.01 0.74
N MET A 65 12.02 -15.97 0.12
CA MET A 65 12.57 -15.33 -1.09
C MET A 65 13.97 -14.73 -0.91
N TRP A 66 14.29 -14.24 0.30
CA TRP A 66 15.55 -13.51 0.58
C TRP A 66 16.57 -14.31 1.40
N THR A 67 16.33 -15.60 1.67
CA THR A 67 17.29 -16.46 2.40
C THR A 67 17.48 -17.83 1.76
N SER A 68 16.48 -18.34 1.06
CA SER A 68 16.59 -19.63 0.40
C SER A 68 17.43 -19.54 -0.86
N SER A 69 18.01 -20.66 -1.27
CA SER A 69 18.72 -20.80 -2.55
C SER A 69 17.79 -21.29 -3.67
N VAL A 70 16.48 -21.18 -3.48
CA VAL A 70 15.49 -21.67 -4.44
C VAL A 70 15.18 -20.63 -5.50
N HIS A 71 15.04 -21.08 -6.74
CA HIS A 71 14.69 -20.19 -7.86
C HIS A 71 13.21 -19.78 -7.87
N SER A 72 12.34 -20.50 -7.15
CA SER A 72 10.93 -20.12 -7.04
C SER A 72 10.23 -20.70 -5.82
N VAL A 73 9.34 -19.91 -5.23
CA VAL A 73 8.48 -20.25 -4.08
C VAL A 73 6.99 -20.18 -4.46
N THR A 74 6.14 -20.84 -3.67
CA THR A 74 4.68 -20.88 -3.91
C THR A 74 3.95 -20.08 -2.82
N PRO A 75 3.35 -18.92 -3.12
CA PRO A 75 2.70 -18.07 -2.12
C PRO A 75 1.30 -18.56 -1.70
N MET A 76 1.10 -19.87 -1.51
CA MET A 76 -0.22 -20.46 -1.25
C MET A 76 -0.80 -20.03 0.10
N ASP A 77 0.01 -20.01 1.15
CA ASP A 77 -0.45 -19.68 2.49
C ASP A 77 -0.77 -18.18 2.61
N LEU A 78 0.03 -17.32 1.97
CA LEU A 78 -0.31 -15.90 1.83
C LEU A 78 -1.62 -15.71 1.06
N LYS A 79 -1.81 -16.41 -0.06
CA LYS A 79 -3.08 -16.36 -0.83
C LYS A 79 -4.25 -16.73 0.06
N ARG A 80 -4.17 -17.84 0.80
CA ARG A 80 -5.22 -18.30 1.71
C ARG A 80 -5.51 -17.28 2.81
N ALA A 81 -4.47 -16.73 3.45
CA ALA A 81 -4.63 -15.71 4.48
C ALA A 81 -5.34 -14.46 3.93
N PHE A 82 -4.93 -13.99 2.76
CA PHE A 82 -5.52 -12.82 2.11
C PHE A 82 -6.98 -13.05 1.70
N SER A 83 -7.28 -14.15 1.00
CA SER A 83 -8.65 -14.51 0.60
C SER A 83 -9.59 -14.71 1.79
N SER A 84 -9.06 -15.10 2.95
CA SER A 84 -9.87 -15.25 4.17
C SER A 84 -10.46 -13.92 4.65
N LYS A 85 -9.77 -12.79 4.44
CA LYS A 85 -10.26 -11.44 4.72
C LYS A 85 -11.05 -10.91 3.52
N HIS A 86 -10.45 -10.98 2.33
CA HIS A 86 -10.96 -10.37 1.11
C HIS A 86 -11.56 -11.46 0.22
N ARG A 87 -12.83 -11.80 0.49
CA ARG A 87 -13.51 -12.96 -0.13
C ARG A 87 -13.52 -12.94 -1.66
N MET A 88 -13.49 -11.76 -2.28
CA MET A 88 -13.41 -11.61 -3.75
C MET A 88 -12.16 -12.26 -4.36
N TYR A 89 -11.08 -12.44 -3.58
CA TYR A 89 -9.86 -13.12 -4.01
C TYR A 89 -9.85 -14.62 -3.68
N SER A 90 -10.99 -15.21 -3.28
CA SER A 90 -11.07 -16.64 -2.94
C SER A 90 -11.07 -17.54 -4.17
N ASP A 91 -11.59 -17.05 -5.29
CA ASP A 91 -11.60 -17.77 -6.55
C ASP A 91 -10.22 -17.77 -7.24
N TYR A 92 -10.22 -18.14 -8.52
CA TYR A 92 -9.04 -18.19 -9.39
C TYR A 92 -9.25 -17.33 -10.64
N ASN A 93 -9.99 -16.23 -10.52
CA ASN A 93 -10.19 -15.27 -11.60
C ASN A 93 -9.02 -14.28 -11.69
N GLN A 94 -8.88 -13.63 -12.85
CA GLN A 94 -7.97 -12.48 -12.97
C GLN A 94 -8.53 -11.30 -12.18
N GLN A 95 -7.65 -10.48 -11.61
CA GLN A 95 -7.99 -9.32 -10.80
C GLN A 95 -7.07 -8.15 -11.15
N ASP A 96 -7.49 -6.95 -10.77
CA ASP A 96 -6.66 -5.74 -10.89
C ASP A 96 -5.52 -5.77 -9.86
N ALA A 97 -4.29 -5.56 -10.33
CA ALA A 97 -3.10 -5.56 -9.48
C ALA A 97 -3.05 -4.36 -8.52
N GLN A 98 -3.54 -3.19 -8.95
CA GLN A 98 -3.60 -2.00 -8.12
C GLN A 98 -4.68 -2.12 -7.04
N GLU A 99 -5.83 -2.72 -7.36
CA GLU A 99 -6.85 -3.02 -6.35
C GLU A 99 -6.30 -4.00 -5.29
N PHE A 100 -5.61 -5.06 -5.73
CA PHE A 100 -4.92 -5.98 -4.82
C PHE A 100 -3.90 -5.25 -3.96
N LEU A 101 -3.05 -4.39 -4.55
CA LEU A 101 -2.05 -3.60 -3.84
C LEU A 101 -2.70 -2.78 -2.71
N ARG A 102 -3.80 -2.08 -2.99
CA ARG A 102 -4.48 -1.24 -2.00
C ARG A 102 -5.01 -2.04 -0.83
N PHE A 103 -5.72 -3.15 -1.09
CA PHE A 103 -6.20 -4.03 -0.02
C PHE A 103 -5.07 -4.68 0.76
N PHE A 104 -3.96 -4.98 0.09
CA PHE A 104 -2.80 -5.59 0.72
C PHE A 104 -2.08 -4.59 1.64
N LEU A 105 -1.81 -3.38 1.17
CA LEU A 105 -1.21 -2.31 1.98
C LEU A 105 -2.11 -1.94 3.17
N ASP A 106 -3.43 -1.86 2.99
CA ASP A 106 -4.38 -1.64 4.09
C ASP A 106 -4.30 -2.74 5.17
N SER A 107 -4.20 -4.00 4.75
CA SER A 107 -4.03 -5.12 5.66
C SER A 107 -2.70 -5.08 6.42
N LEU A 108 -1.60 -4.77 5.73
CA LEU A 108 -0.29 -4.62 6.38
C LEU A 108 -0.28 -3.42 7.33
N HIS A 109 -0.88 -2.30 6.92
CA HIS A 109 -1.03 -1.11 7.72
C HIS A 109 -1.81 -1.41 9.00
N SER A 110 -3.02 -1.99 8.85
CA SER A 110 -3.88 -2.37 9.97
C SER A 110 -3.20 -3.34 10.95
N ALA A 111 -2.36 -4.25 10.46
CA ALA A 111 -1.58 -5.15 11.30
C ALA A 111 -0.47 -4.43 12.08
N LEU A 112 0.13 -3.39 11.50
CA LEU A 112 1.26 -2.66 12.08
C LEU A 112 0.86 -1.38 12.81
N ASN A 113 -0.41 -0.97 12.69
CA ASN A 113 -0.88 0.30 13.22
C ASN A 113 -0.89 0.30 14.75
N THR A 114 -0.18 1.27 15.34
CA THR A 114 -0.16 1.56 16.77
C THR A 114 -0.76 2.93 17.09
N GLY A 115 -1.43 3.55 16.11
CA GLY A 115 -2.08 4.84 16.28
C GLY A 115 -3.24 4.78 17.28
N VAL A 116 -3.53 5.93 17.86
CA VAL A 116 -4.60 6.07 18.86
C VAL A 116 -5.88 6.44 18.14
N LYS A 117 -6.98 5.73 18.42
CA LYS A 117 -8.31 6.16 17.96
C LYS A 117 -8.71 7.41 18.74
N GLY A 118 -8.95 8.51 18.04
CA GLY A 118 -9.30 9.79 18.64
C GLY A 118 -10.43 10.47 17.89
N GLU A 119 -10.77 11.65 18.39
CA GLU A 119 -11.90 12.43 17.89
C GLU A 119 -11.62 13.04 16.50
N HIS A 120 -12.70 13.35 15.80
CA HIS A 120 -12.65 14.01 14.51
C HIS A 120 -11.94 15.36 14.62
N LEU A 121 -10.94 15.59 13.77
CA LEU A 121 -10.23 16.86 13.71
C LEU A 121 -11.19 17.97 13.23
N LYS A 122 -11.25 19.08 13.98
CA LYS A 122 -11.92 20.30 13.53
C LYS A 122 -10.85 21.34 13.24
N ILE A 123 -10.76 21.75 11.97
CA ILE A 123 -9.82 22.77 11.52
C ILE A 123 -10.60 24.06 11.29
N ASP A 124 -10.06 25.16 11.80
CA ASP A 124 -10.61 26.50 11.54
C ASP A 124 -10.31 26.91 10.10
N ASP A 125 -11.37 27.28 9.36
CA ASP A 125 -11.29 27.69 7.97
C ASP A 125 -10.47 28.97 7.76
N ASN A 126 -10.28 29.79 8.79
CA ASN A 126 -9.50 31.03 8.72
C ASN A 126 -7.99 30.81 8.80
N LEU A 127 -7.52 29.59 9.07
CA LEU A 127 -6.10 29.27 9.09
C LEU A 127 -5.51 29.28 7.68
N SER A 128 -4.21 29.61 7.59
CA SER A 128 -3.45 29.46 6.35
C SER A 128 -3.37 27.99 5.93
N ASP A 129 -3.37 27.74 4.62
CA ASP A 129 -3.24 26.40 4.03
C ASP A 129 -2.11 25.55 4.63
N ASN A 130 -0.91 26.13 4.82
CA ASN A 130 0.21 25.40 5.43
C ASN A 130 -0.12 24.89 6.85
N LYS A 131 -0.72 25.75 7.69
CA LYS A 131 -1.14 25.35 9.04
C LYS A 131 -2.23 24.28 9.01
N LYS A 132 -3.17 24.36 8.06
CA LYS A 132 -4.20 23.33 7.88
C LYS A 132 -3.55 22.00 7.48
N ALA A 133 -2.62 22.02 6.53
CA ALA A 133 -1.85 20.85 6.10
C ALA A 133 -1.12 20.19 7.27
N ASP A 134 -0.37 20.99 8.04
CA ASP A 134 0.41 20.54 9.20
C ASP A 134 -0.50 19.90 10.28
N LEU A 135 -1.60 20.58 10.64
CA LEU A 135 -2.56 20.07 11.64
C LEU A 135 -3.21 18.76 11.18
N THR A 136 -3.63 18.68 9.91
CA THR A 136 -4.19 17.46 9.35
C THR A 136 -3.16 16.32 9.34
N TRP A 137 -1.92 16.62 8.97
CA TRP A 137 -0.85 15.63 8.90
C TRP A 137 -0.46 15.13 10.29
N GLU A 138 -0.34 16.01 11.27
CA GLU A 138 -0.08 15.64 12.66
C GLU A 138 -1.20 14.77 13.23
N TRP A 139 -2.45 15.15 12.99
CA TRP A 139 -3.59 14.36 13.42
C TRP A 139 -3.58 12.98 12.76
N TYR A 140 -3.47 12.92 11.43
CA TYR A 140 -3.41 11.66 10.69
C TYR A 140 -2.25 10.79 11.19
N SER A 141 -1.09 11.40 11.44
CA SER A 141 0.09 10.71 11.92
C SER A 141 -0.07 10.06 13.30
N ARG A 142 -0.86 10.67 14.19
CA ARG A 142 -1.16 10.12 15.52
C ARG A 142 -2.14 8.95 15.46
N HIS A 143 -3.04 8.94 14.48
CA HIS A 143 -4.12 7.95 14.35
C HIS A 143 -3.74 6.78 13.45
N GLU A 144 -2.94 7.03 12.42
CA GLU A 144 -2.43 6.04 11.48
C GLU A 144 -0.91 5.96 11.59
N ASN A 145 -0.42 5.18 12.56
CA ASN A 145 0.99 5.09 12.89
C ASN A 145 1.53 3.68 12.63
N SER A 146 2.17 3.48 11.48
CA SER A 146 2.77 2.22 11.07
C SER A 146 3.88 2.45 10.05
N LEU A 147 4.77 1.47 9.89
CA LEU A 147 5.77 1.49 8.82
C LEU A 147 5.18 1.64 7.41
N ILE A 148 4.01 1.04 7.15
CA ILE A 148 3.38 1.12 5.81
C ILE A 148 2.96 2.56 5.52
N ARG A 149 2.48 3.28 6.55
CA ARG A 149 2.16 4.70 6.44
C ARG A 149 3.42 5.52 6.11
N ASP A 150 4.51 5.28 6.84
CA ASP A 150 5.76 6.02 6.67
C ASP A 150 6.39 5.84 5.27
N LEU A 151 6.18 4.68 4.64
CA LEU A 151 6.76 4.37 3.35
C LEU A 151 5.91 4.83 2.15
N PHE A 152 4.58 4.78 2.28
CA PHE A 152 3.68 4.90 1.13
C PHE A 152 2.75 6.11 1.19
N VAL A 153 2.54 6.72 2.36
CA VAL A 153 1.54 7.79 2.48
C VAL A 153 2.13 9.17 2.24
N GLY A 154 1.49 9.92 1.35
CA GLY A 154 1.68 11.36 1.17
C GLY A 154 0.41 12.16 1.51
N GLN A 155 0.42 13.46 1.24
CA GLN A 155 -0.73 14.35 1.45
C GLN A 155 -1.00 15.18 0.20
N LEU A 156 -2.26 15.21 -0.26
CA LEU A 156 -2.74 16.08 -1.33
C LEU A 156 -3.45 17.30 -0.75
N LYS A 157 -3.45 18.40 -1.51
CA LYS A 157 -4.29 19.57 -1.25
C LYS A 157 -5.41 19.61 -2.28
N SER A 158 -6.64 19.39 -1.85
CA SER A 158 -7.82 19.42 -2.71
C SER A 158 -8.50 20.79 -2.58
N THR A 159 -8.71 21.49 -3.70
CA THR A 159 -9.36 22.81 -3.71
C THR A 159 -10.64 22.76 -4.53
N LEU A 160 -11.79 22.82 -3.87
CA LEU A 160 -13.10 22.79 -4.51
C LEU A 160 -13.67 24.21 -4.53
N ARG A 161 -14.02 24.71 -5.72
CA ARG A 161 -14.67 26.01 -5.90
C ARG A 161 -16.07 25.83 -6.48
N CYS A 162 -17.07 26.28 -5.74
CA CYS A 162 -18.46 26.29 -6.22
C CYS A 162 -18.60 27.28 -7.38
N THR A 163 -19.10 26.82 -8.52
CA THR A 163 -19.31 27.63 -9.72
C THR A 163 -20.52 28.58 -9.62
N THR A 164 -21.41 28.37 -8.65
CA THR A 164 -22.61 29.20 -8.46
C THR A 164 -22.38 30.34 -7.47
N CYS A 165 -21.84 30.05 -6.28
CA CYS A 165 -21.62 31.06 -5.23
C CYS A 165 -20.17 31.53 -5.11
N GLY A 166 -19.23 30.91 -5.83
CA GLY A 166 -17.81 31.26 -5.79
C GLY A 166 -17.05 30.80 -4.54
N ASN A 167 -17.74 30.22 -3.55
CA ASN A 167 -17.13 29.72 -2.32
C ASN A 167 -16.06 28.67 -2.63
N THR A 168 -14.91 28.76 -1.97
CA THR A 168 -13.78 27.85 -2.15
C THR A 168 -13.48 27.14 -0.84
N SER A 169 -13.43 25.81 -0.86
CA SER A 169 -13.03 24.97 0.28
C SER A 169 -11.74 24.24 -0.05
N VAL A 170 -10.83 24.19 0.93
CA VAL A 170 -9.55 23.50 0.83
C VAL A 170 -9.50 22.38 1.86
N THR A 171 -9.21 21.16 1.41
CA THR A 171 -8.97 19.99 2.26
C THR A 171 -7.59 19.43 2.02
N PHE A 172 -7.07 18.67 2.99
CA PHE A 172 -5.79 18.01 2.89
C PHE A 172 -5.99 16.52 3.14
N ASP A 173 -5.71 15.70 2.13
CA ASP A 173 -6.15 14.31 2.11
C ASP A 173 -4.94 13.38 2.02
N PRO A 174 -4.79 12.38 2.90
CA PRO A 174 -3.73 11.39 2.78
C PRO A 174 -3.96 10.49 1.57
N PHE A 175 -2.89 10.12 0.86
CA PHE A 175 -2.95 9.20 -0.27
C PHE A 175 -1.85 8.15 -0.19
N TRP A 176 -2.10 6.94 -0.72
CA TRP A 176 -1.18 5.80 -0.70
C TRP A 176 -0.54 5.52 -2.07
N ASP A 177 -1.24 5.93 -3.12
CA ASP A 177 -0.84 5.84 -4.51
C ASP A 177 -1.48 7.00 -5.31
N LEU A 178 -0.98 7.23 -6.51
CA LEU A 178 -1.54 8.21 -7.44
C LEU A 178 -2.06 7.47 -8.68
N SER A 179 -3.37 7.49 -8.86
CA SER A 179 -4.01 7.01 -10.09
C SER A 179 -4.03 8.15 -11.09
N VAL A 180 -3.13 8.11 -12.08
CA VAL A 180 -2.97 9.19 -13.07
C VAL A 180 -3.67 8.87 -14.38
N SER A 181 -4.40 9.86 -14.90
CA SER A 181 -5.08 9.77 -16.20
C SER A 181 -4.08 9.77 -17.36
N LEU A 182 -4.34 8.94 -18.38
CA LEU A 182 -3.54 8.95 -19.60
C LEU A 182 -4.05 10.06 -20.55
N PRO A 183 -3.16 10.89 -21.12
CA PRO A 183 -3.53 11.81 -22.19
C PRO A 183 -4.10 11.06 -23.40
N SER A 184 -4.97 11.71 -24.19
CA SER A 184 -5.54 11.11 -25.41
C SER A 184 -4.52 10.83 -26.53
N SER A 185 -3.26 11.21 -26.34
CA SER A 185 -2.17 10.91 -27.27
C SER A 185 -1.75 9.44 -27.17
N SER A 186 -1.40 8.84 -28.31
CA SER A 186 -0.87 7.46 -28.37
C SER A 186 0.49 7.29 -27.69
N ARG A 187 1.22 8.39 -27.45
CA ARG A 187 2.46 8.43 -26.69
C ARG A 187 2.48 9.66 -25.79
N CYS A 188 2.83 9.46 -24.52
CA CYS A 188 2.96 10.53 -23.54
C CYS A 188 4.17 10.29 -22.65
N LYS A 189 4.55 11.33 -21.88
CA LYS A 189 5.51 11.21 -20.79
C LYS A 189 4.75 11.17 -19.46
N LEU A 190 5.37 10.63 -18.42
CA LEU A 190 4.78 10.56 -17.08
C LEU A 190 4.43 11.95 -16.53
N GLU A 191 5.26 12.95 -16.80
CA GLU A 191 5.03 14.33 -16.40
C GLU A 191 3.70 14.85 -16.96
N SER A 192 3.34 14.47 -18.19
CA SER A 192 2.05 14.86 -18.78
C SER A 192 0.87 14.22 -18.07
N CYS A 193 1.01 12.99 -17.56
CA CYS A 193 -0.04 12.35 -16.77
C CYS A 193 -0.19 13.00 -15.40
N LEU A 194 0.92 13.41 -14.76
CA LEU A 194 0.91 14.14 -13.49
C LEU A 194 0.34 15.55 -13.65
N ASP A 195 0.65 16.24 -14.75
CA ASP A 195 0.07 17.54 -15.07
C ASP A 195 -1.45 17.46 -15.24
N LEU A 196 -1.97 16.36 -15.81
CA LEU A 196 -3.41 16.12 -15.89
C LEU A 196 -4.01 15.90 -14.51
N PHE A 197 -3.38 15.07 -13.68
CA PHE A 197 -3.83 14.78 -12.33
C PHE A 197 -3.92 16.03 -11.44
N ILE A 198 -3.00 16.99 -11.58
CA ILE A 198 -2.98 18.22 -10.76
C ILE A 198 -3.97 19.28 -11.27
N ARG A 199 -4.44 19.17 -12.52
CA ARG A 199 -5.41 20.11 -13.12
C ARG A 199 -6.85 19.79 -12.77
N GLU A 200 -7.13 18.55 -12.38
CA GLU A 200 -8.43 18.09 -11.86
C GLU A 200 -8.69 18.66 -10.46
#